data_AF-A0A224YM98-F1
#
_entry.id   AF-A0A224YM98-F1
#
_cell.length_a   1.000
_cell.length_b   1.000
_cell.length_c   1.000
_cell.angle_alpha   90.00
_cell.angle_beta   90.00
_cell.angle_gamma   90.00
#
_symmetry.space_group_name_H-M   'P 1'
#
loop_
_entity.id
_entity.type
_entity.pdbx_description
1 polymer ?
#
loop_
_entity_poly.entity_id
_entity_poly.type
_entity_poly.pdbx_seq_one_letter_code
_entity_poly.pdbx_strand_id
1 'polypeptide(L)'
;MAGMFRITVLALIFTAARKFCNAAEVEAQETSKPNVFKEFWTNYTKVWTIWTTDDYYDCQWEAPANVSESGLQIATHFLYYNISYTWHRYWMFDKNNTLTSLEEPIGVYKRHLVYQNTSCAVLKVELWWFVNASGNNEEEPKVKEERITTTPDEDGFESRCVESERVGKCLCNSRPHYKVLANDSATEEDLTDCINAYNQTRGKLFKSVKVYKPECKNT
;
A
#
# COMPACT_ATOMS: atom_id res chain seq x y z
N MET A 1 -69.54 -21.32 13.94
CA MET A 1 -68.62 -20.51 14.77
C MET A 1 -67.21 -21.01 14.52
N ALA A 2 -66.33 -20.10 14.13
CA ALA A 2 -65.02 -20.36 13.54
C ALA A 2 -64.02 -20.94 14.55
N GLY A 3 -63.37 -22.05 14.15
CA GLY A 3 -62.23 -22.62 14.86
C GLY A 3 -60.96 -21.85 14.51
N MET A 4 -60.38 -21.26 15.54
CA MET A 4 -59.26 -20.32 15.52
C MET A 4 -57.96 -21.01 15.09
N PHE A 5 -57.45 -20.69 13.90
CA PHE A 5 -56.10 -21.08 13.46
C PHE A 5 -55.04 -20.33 14.27
N ARG A 6 -54.26 -21.04 15.10
CA ARG A 6 -53.07 -20.49 15.76
C ARG A 6 -51.91 -20.54 14.77
N ILE A 7 -51.57 -19.39 14.18
CA ILE A 7 -50.35 -19.21 13.41
C ILE A 7 -49.26 -18.75 14.39
N THR A 8 -48.36 -19.66 14.74
CA THR A 8 -47.15 -19.34 15.50
C THR A 8 -46.21 -18.58 14.57
N VAL A 9 -46.15 -17.25 14.69
CA VAL A 9 -45.20 -16.43 13.93
C VAL A 9 -43.81 -16.65 14.52
N LEU A 10 -42.98 -17.45 13.83
CA LEU A 10 -41.54 -17.48 14.05
C LEU A 10 -40.97 -16.14 13.58
N ALA A 11 -40.72 -15.23 14.51
CA ALA A 11 -39.93 -14.04 14.24
C ALA A 11 -38.46 -14.46 14.06
N LEU A 12 -38.08 -14.80 12.82
CA LEU A 12 -36.69 -14.82 12.39
C LEU A 12 -36.18 -13.38 12.40
N ILE A 13 -35.64 -12.96 13.55
CA ILE A 13 -34.84 -11.74 13.65
C ILE A 13 -33.53 -12.05 12.93
N PHE A 14 -33.48 -11.84 11.61
CA PHE A 14 -32.22 -11.61 10.93
C PHE A 14 -31.70 -10.25 11.40
N THR A 15 -30.96 -10.23 12.52
CA THR A 15 -29.96 -9.21 12.74
C THR A 15 -28.87 -9.43 11.69
N ALA A 16 -29.12 -8.97 10.47
CA ALA A 16 -28.06 -8.70 9.53
C ALA A 16 -27.26 -7.53 10.13
N ALA A 17 -26.34 -7.85 11.04
CA ALA A 17 -25.23 -6.95 11.31
C ALA A 17 -24.59 -6.71 9.94
N ARG A 18 -24.70 -5.49 9.42
CA ARG A 18 -24.01 -5.08 8.19
C ARG A 18 -22.52 -5.29 8.46
N LYS A 19 -21.98 -6.43 8.05
CA LYS A 19 -20.54 -6.62 8.02
C LYS A 19 -20.02 -5.62 6.99
N PHE A 20 -19.14 -4.73 7.43
CA PHE A 20 -18.56 -3.69 6.59
C PHE A 20 -17.54 -4.23 5.58
N CYS A 21 -17.12 -5.49 5.72
CA CYS A 21 -16.20 -6.10 4.77
C CYS A 21 -16.98 -6.69 3.59
N ASN A 22 -16.66 -6.27 2.36
CA ASN A 22 -17.14 -6.94 1.16
C ASN A 22 -16.35 -8.25 0.98
N ALA A 23 -17.04 -9.32 0.55
CA ALA A 23 -16.39 -10.55 0.12
C ALA A 23 -15.62 -10.28 -1.18
N ALA A 24 -14.32 -10.54 -1.19
CA ALA A 24 -13.49 -10.36 -2.38
C ALA A 24 -13.54 -11.60 -3.29
N GLU A 25 -13.52 -11.38 -4.61
CA GLU A 25 -13.38 -12.42 -5.63
C GLU A 25 -12.04 -13.17 -5.51
N VAL A 26 -12.11 -14.49 -5.71
CA VAL A 26 -10.98 -15.40 -5.69
C VAL A 26 -10.35 -15.41 -7.09
N GLU A 27 -9.26 -14.69 -7.28
CA GLU A 27 -8.48 -14.78 -8.52
C GLU A 27 -7.57 -16.02 -8.55
N ALA A 28 -7.54 -16.65 -9.72
CA ALA A 28 -6.86 -17.90 -10.00
C ALA A 28 -5.33 -17.81 -9.83
N GLN A 29 -4.75 -18.92 -9.39
CA GLN A 29 -3.34 -19.06 -9.05
C GLN A 29 -2.50 -19.21 -10.33
N GLU A 30 -1.82 -18.15 -10.75
CA GLU A 30 -0.84 -18.21 -11.84
C GLU A 30 0.55 -18.60 -11.29
N THR A 31 1.16 -19.65 -11.85
CA THR A 31 2.47 -20.17 -11.42
C THR A 31 3.65 -19.61 -12.22
N SER A 32 4.70 -19.25 -11.47
CA SER A 32 6.13 -19.36 -11.79
C SER A 32 6.77 -18.40 -12.81
N LYS A 33 6.44 -17.11 -12.78
CA LYS A 33 7.45 -16.08 -13.12
C LYS A 33 8.06 -15.53 -11.82
N PRO A 34 9.38 -15.29 -11.76
CA PRO A 34 9.98 -14.60 -10.63
C PRO A 34 9.27 -13.27 -10.41
N ASN A 35 8.98 -12.92 -9.15
CA ASN A 35 8.40 -11.63 -8.82
C ASN A 35 9.37 -10.53 -9.29
N VAL A 36 8.87 -9.56 -10.06
CA VAL A 36 9.70 -8.46 -10.63
C VAL A 36 10.52 -7.71 -9.60
N PHE A 37 10.07 -7.64 -8.34
CA PHE A 37 10.85 -7.02 -7.27
C PHE A 37 12.08 -7.83 -6.90
N LYS A 38 12.04 -9.17 -7.03
CA LYS A 38 13.21 -10.02 -6.80
C LYS A 38 14.29 -9.72 -7.84
N GLU A 39 13.91 -9.59 -9.11
CA GLU A 39 14.82 -9.20 -10.19
C GLU A 39 15.36 -7.78 -9.98
N PHE A 40 14.48 -6.83 -9.64
CA PHE A 40 14.86 -5.44 -9.33
C PHE A 40 15.95 -5.37 -8.26
N TRP A 41 15.75 -6.03 -7.11
CA TRP A 41 16.70 -6.02 -5.99
C TRP A 41 17.91 -6.93 -6.19
N THR A 42 17.93 -7.76 -7.25
CA THR A 42 19.15 -8.46 -7.69
C THR A 42 20.06 -7.52 -8.48
N ASN A 43 19.48 -6.56 -9.22
CA ASN A 43 20.21 -5.64 -10.07
C ASN A 43 20.69 -4.38 -9.34
N TYR A 44 20.03 -3.98 -8.26
CA TYR A 44 20.34 -2.75 -7.54
C TYR A 44 20.61 -2.99 -6.06
N THR A 45 21.76 -2.48 -5.60
CA THR A 45 22.18 -2.53 -4.18
C THR A 45 21.88 -1.24 -3.43
N LYS A 46 21.59 -0.15 -4.15
CA LYS A 46 21.20 1.15 -3.60
C LYS A 46 20.31 1.89 -4.59
N VAL A 47 19.16 2.36 -4.11
CA VAL A 47 18.25 3.20 -4.90
C VAL A 47 17.76 4.40 -4.10
N TRP A 48 17.82 5.58 -4.70
CA TRP A 48 17.36 6.83 -4.11
C TRP A 48 15.88 7.05 -4.37
N THR A 49 15.15 7.56 -3.37
CA THR A 49 13.83 8.14 -3.61
C THR A 49 14.03 9.56 -4.17
N ILE A 50 13.69 9.76 -5.43
CA ILE A 50 13.81 11.06 -6.10
C ILE A 50 12.57 11.92 -5.83
N TRP A 51 11.39 11.33 -6.04
CA TRP A 51 10.09 12.00 -5.85
C TRP A 51 9.15 11.09 -5.08
N THR A 52 8.28 11.69 -4.27
CA THR A 52 7.21 10.97 -3.56
C THR A 52 5.97 11.83 -3.37
N THR A 53 4.81 11.17 -3.28
CA THR A 53 3.54 11.76 -2.80
C THR A 53 3.18 11.34 -1.37
N ASP A 54 4.08 10.60 -0.73
CA ASP A 54 3.97 10.12 0.66
C ASP A 54 4.57 11.15 1.63
N ASP A 55 4.41 10.89 2.92
CA ASP A 55 5.28 11.50 3.92
C ASP A 55 6.74 11.14 3.59
N TYR A 56 7.65 12.09 3.83
CA TYR A 56 9.02 11.98 3.34
C TYR A 56 10.05 12.46 4.36
N TYR A 57 11.22 11.86 4.26
CA TYR A 57 12.44 12.29 4.93
C TYR A 57 13.47 12.70 3.87
N ASP A 58 14.33 13.66 4.19
CA ASP A 58 15.35 14.13 3.25
C ASP A 58 16.35 13.01 2.93
N CYS A 59 16.88 13.00 1.70
CA CYS A 59 17.91 12.06 1.27
C CYS A 59 17.57 10.58 1.52
N GLN A 60 16.31 10.21 1.31
CA GLN A 60 15.87 8.83 1.50
C GLN A 60 16.43 7.91 0.41
N TRP A 61 17.06 6.81 0.80
CA TRP A 61 17.45 5.71 -0.07
C TRP A 61 17.19 4.34 0.55
N GLU A 62 17.11 3.33 -0.30
CA GLU A 62 16.81 1.95 0.06
C GLU A 62 17.91 1.02 -0.44
N ALA A 63 18.23 0.00 0.35
CA ALA A 63 19.15 -1.08 -0.02
C ALA A 63 18.63 -2.43 0.50
N PRO A 64 18.88 -3.53 -0.23
CA PRO A 64 18.57 -4.86 0.26
C PRO A 64 19.53 -5.23 1.38
N ALA A 65 19.01 -5.50 2.58
CA ALA A 65 19.78 -6.03 3.70
C ALA A 65 19.85 -7.56 3.66
N ASN A 66 18.79 -8.21 3.20
CA ASN A 66 18.71 -9.66 3.00
C ASN A 66 17.66 -9.98 1.93
N VAL A 67 17.91 -10.99 1.09
CA VAL A 67 16.96 -11.46 0.07
C VAL A 67 16.85 -12.98 0.21
N SER A 68 15.63 -13.47 0.44
CA SER A 68 15.32 -14.90 0.48
C SER A 68 14.45 -15.30 -0.72
N GLU A 69 14.05 -16.57 -0.78
CA GLU A 69 13.09 -17.02 -1.80
C GLU A 69 11.71 -16.39 -1.61
N SER A 70 11.30 -16.17 -0.36
CA SER A 70 9.96 -15.72 0.02
C SER A 70 9.83 -14.20 0.20
N GLY A 71 10.94 -13.47 0.33
CA GLY A 71 10.87 -12.03 0.55
C GLY A 71 12.23 -11.34 0.57
N LEU A 72 12.22 -10.06 0.92
CA LEU A 72 13.43 -9.29 1.16
C LEU A 72 13.28 -8.35 2.36
N GLN A 73 14.40 -8.13 3.05
CA GLN A 73 14.52 -7.07 4.04
C GLN A 73 15.14 -5.86 3.38
N ILE A 74 14.45 -4.73 3.42
CA ILE A 74 14.94 -3.44 2.93
C ILE A 74 15.42 -2.63 4.13
N ALA A 75 16.64 -2.11 4.04
CA ALA A 75 17.12 -1.03 4.88
C ALA A 75 16.78 0.30 4.18
N THR A 76 16.01 1.15 4.86
CA THR A 76 15.69 2.51 4.40
C THR A 76 16.50 3.49 5.22
N HIS A 77 17.40 4.21 4.55
CA HIS A 77 18.24 5.24 5.14
C HIS A 77 17.67 6.60 4.79
N PHE A 78 17.74 7.55 5.72
CA PHE A 78 17.24 8.90 5.51
C PHE A 78 17.79 9.89 6.54
N LEU A 79 17.61 11.18 6.27
CA LEU A 79 17.91 12.28 7.19
C LEU A 79 16.63 12.81 7.83
N TYR A 80 16.66 12.93 9.16
CA TYR A 80 15.63 13.62 9.94
C TYR A 80 16.30 14.68 10.81
N TYR A 81 16.00 15.96 10.57
CA TYR A 81 16.71 17.09 11.16
C TYR A 81 18.24 17.00 11.03
N ASN A 82 18.73 16.62 9.85
CA ASN A 82 20.16 16.39 9.53
C ASN A 82 20.84 15.27 10.32
N ILE A 83 20.08 14.43 11.01
CA ILE A 83 20.58 13.23 11.68
C ILE A 83 20.24 12.02 10.82
N SER A 84 21.22 11.15 10.58
CA SER A 84 21.04 9.92 9.80
C SER A 84 20.32 8.85 10.61
N TYR A 85 19.30 8.26 10.01
CA TYR A 85 18.56 7.13 10.56
C TYR A 85 18.50 5.98 9.57
N THR A 86 18.21 4.79 10.09
CA THR A 86 18.01 3.60 9.28
C THR A 86 16.88 2.78 9.86
N TRP A 87 15.90 2.44 9.03
CA TRP A 87 14.79 1.55 9.36
C TRP A 87 14.90 0.27 8.56
N HIS A 88 14.59 -0.85 9.19
CA HIS A 88 14.52 -2.13 8.51
C HIS A 88 13.08 -2.58 8.40
N ARG A 89 12.67 -2.98 7.20
CA ARG A 89 11.34 -3.55 6.96
C ARG A 89 11.44 -4.81 6.15
N TYR A 90 10.77 -5.85 6.62
CA TYR A 90 10.63 -7.09 5.87
C TYR A 90 9.44 -6.99 4.91
N TRP A 91 9.67 -7.39 3.67
CA TRP A 91 8.71 -7.44 2.59
C TRP A 91 8.61 -8.86 2.05
N MET A 92 7.39 -9.38 1.93
CA MET A 92 7.12 -10.67 1.31
C MET A 92 6.84 -10.48 -0.17
N PHE A 93 7.41 -11.35 -1.01
CA PHE A 93 7.00 -11.44 -2.40
C PHE A 93 5.59 -12.03 -2.45
N ASP A 94 4.66 -11.28 -3.03
CA ASP A 94 3.27 -11.70 -3.18
C ASP A 94 2.94 -11.90 -4.67
N LYS A 95 1.73 -12.39 -4.94
CA LYS A 95 1.18 -12.55 -6.29
C LYS A 95 1.13 -11.21 -7.03
N ASN A 96 0.93 -11.28 -8.35
CA ASN A 96 0.75 -10.11 -9.22
C ASN A 96 1.88 -9.08 -9.11
N ASN A 97 3.13 -9.55 -8.91
CA ASN A 97 4.31 -8.68 -8.85
C ASN A 97 4.23 -7.62 -7.74
N THR A 98 3.64 -7.99 -6.60
CA THR A 98 3.49 -7.12 -5.44
C THR A 98 4.50 -7.48 -4.35
N LEU A 99 4.95 -6.49 -3.58
CA LEU A 99 5.57 -6.71 -2.27
C LEU A 99 4.56 -6.36 -1.18
N THR A 100 4.48 -7.17 -0.14
CA THR A 100 3.63 -6.88 1.01
C THR A 100 4.44 -6.81 2.30
N SER A 101 4.05 -5.94 3.21
CA SER A 101 4.65 -5.87 4.54
C SER A 101 3.54 -5.67 5.57
N LEU A 102 3.45 -6.61 6.50
CA LEU A 102 2.54 -6.53 7.63
C LEU A 102 3.18 -5.61 8.68
N GLU A 103 2.44 -4.58 9.08
CA GLU A 103 2.82 -3.70 10.18
C GLU A 103 1.80 -3.82 11.30
N GLU A 104 2.19 -4.47 12.36
CA GLU A 104 1.34 -4.68 13.53
C GLU A 104 1.42 -3.51 14.50
N PRO A 105 0.30 -2.98 15.01
CA PRO A 105 -1.11 -3.39 14.82
C PRO A 105 -1.84 -2.67 13.68
N ILE A 106 -1.11 -1.95 12.83
CA ILE A 106 -1.61 -0.93 11.92
C ILE A 106 -2.35 -1.51 10.71
N GLY A 107 -1.72 -2.41 9.96
CA GLY A 107 -2.22 -2.82 8.66
C GLY A 107 -1.20 -3.50 7.78
N VAL A 108 -1.45 -3.47 6.47
CA VAL A 108 -0.62 -4.08 5.44
C VAL A 108 -0.25 -3.04 4.41
N TYR A 109 1.05 -2.87 4.19
CA TYR A 109 1.58 -2.14 3.05
C TYR A 109 1.66 -3.05 1.84
N LYS A 110 1.29 -2.53 0.67
CA LYS A 110 1.51 -3.19 -0.62
C LYS A 110 2.27 -2.26 -1.55
N ARG A 111 3.36 -2.73 -2.15
CA ARG A 111 4.08 -2.02 -3.21
C ARG A 111 3.87 -2.72 -4.54
N HIS A 112 3.52 -1.95 -5.54
CA HIS A 112 3.38 -2.39 -6.93
C HIS A 112 4.38 -1.66 -7.79
N LEU A 113 5.09 -2.39 -8.65
CA LEU A 113 5.98 -1.82 -9.63
C LEU A 113 5.17 -1.38 -10.84
N VAL A 114 5.04 -0.06 -11.03
CA VAL A 114 4.22 0.54 -12.10
C VAL A 114 5.00 0.61 -13.41
N TYR A 115 6.27 1.01 -13.31
CA TYR A 115 7.17 1.15 -14.45
C TYR A 115 8.61 0.93 -13.97
N GLN A 116 9.46 0.39 -14.84
CA GLN A 116 10.90 0.36 -14.60
C GLN A 116 11.67 0.40 -15.91
N ASN A 117 12.90 0.89 -15.83
CA ASN A 117 13.95 0.68 -16.82
C ASN A 117 15.27 0.33 -16.09
N THR A 118 16.41 0.42 -16.78
CA THR A 118 17.74 0.12 -16.23
C THR A 118 18.25 1.14 -15.21
N SER A 119 17.60 2.29 -15.10
CA SER A 119 18.08 3.42 -14.31
C SER A 119 17.12 3.83 -13.19
N CYS A 120 15.82 3.56 -13.33
CA CYS A 120 14.81 4.00 -12.40
C CYS A 120 13.58 3.09 -12.37
N ALA A 121 12.77 3.26 -11.34
CA ALA A 121 11.50 2.59 -11.14
C ALA A 121 10.44 3.54 -10.59
N VAL A 122 9.17 3.24 -10.87
CA VAL A 122 8.02 3.94 -10.31
C VAL A 122 7.22 2.95 -9.49
N LEU A 123 6.97 3.29 -8.23
CA LEU A 123 6.18 2.47 -7.32
C LEU A 123 4.83 3.11 -7.03
N LYS A 124 3.80 2.29 -6.94
CA LYS A 124 2.55 2.59 -6.24
C LYS A 124 2.58 1.90 -4.89
N VAL A 125 2.31 2.65 -3.82
CA VAL A 125 2.30 2.17 -2.44
C VAL A 125 0.89 2.30 -1.89
N GLU A 126 0.29 1.19 -1.51
CA GLU A 126 -1.03 1.12 -0.89
C GLU A 126 -0.88 0.78 0.58
N LEU A 127 -1.68 1.44 1.42
CA LEU A 127 -1.80 1.10 2.83
C LEU A 127 -3.23 0.62 3.10
N TRP A 128 -3.34 -0.57 3.67
CA TRP A 128 -4.59 -1.19 4.06
C TRP A 128 -4.64 -1.31 5.58
N TRP A 129 -5.53 -0.58 6.24
CA TRP A 129 -5.61 -0.49 7.69
C TRP A 129 -6.49 -1.58 8.27
N PHE A 130 -6.10 -2.14 9.41
CA PHE A 130 -7.02 -2.97 10.19
C PHE A 130 -8.06 -2.10 10.88
N VAL A 131 -9.34 -2.34 10.60
CA VAL A 131 -10.48 -1.63 11.21
C VAL A 131 -11.42 -2.65 11.85
N ASN A 132 -12.11 -2.29 12.94
CA ASN A 132 -13.11 -3.16 13.54
C ASN A 132 -14.24 -3.48 12.55
N ALA A 133 -14.53 -4.78 12.37
CA ALA A 133 -15.61 -5.23 11.49
C ALA A 133 -17.01 -4.93 12.05
N SER A 134 -17.09 -4.72 13.36
CA SER A 134 -18.28 -4.27 14.09
C SER A 134 -18.07 -2.80 14.44
N GLY A 135 -18.91 -1.90 13.95
CA GLY A 135 -18.81 -0.45 14.17
C GLY A 135 -19.09 0.03 15.62
N ASN A 136 -18.66 -0.73 16.63
CA ASN A 136 -18.83 -0.37 18.03
C ASN A 136 -17.59 0.38 18.50
N ASN A 137 -17.76 1.70 18.60
CA ASN A 137 -16.80 2.66 19.12
C ASN A 137 -16.66 2.54 20.63
N GLU A 138 -15.45 2.26 21.11
CA GLU A 138 -14.92 2.91 22.33
C GLU A 138 -13.47 3.31 22.01
N GLU A 139 -13.22 4.62 21.93
CA GLU A 139 -11.93 5.30 21.64
C GLU A 139 -11.40 5.36 20.19
N GLU A 140 -12.25 5.57 19.19
CA GLU A 140 -11.78 6.17 17.92
C GLU A 140 -12.20 7.65 17.83
N PRO A 141 -11.28 8.59 17.51
CA PRO A 141 -11.64 10.00 17.34
C PRO A 141 -12.75 10.11 16.28
N LYS A 142 -13.75 10.97 16.57
CA LYS A 142 -14.98 11.25 15.80
C LYS A 142 -14.76 11.78 14.37
N VAL A 143 -13.92 11.12 13.57
CA VAL A 143 -13.62 11.49 12.20
C VAL A 143 -13.72 10.21 11.37
N LYS A 144 -14.75 10.13 10.53
CA LYS A 144 -14.99 9.17 9.43
C LYS A 144 -16.15 8.18 9.63
N GLU A 145 -17.36 8.71 9.75
CA GLU A 145 -18.57 8.02 9.24
C GLU A 145 -18.58 7.96 7.68
N GLU A 146 -17.62 8.59 6.99
CA GLU A 146 -17.55 8.68 5.52
C GLU A 146 -16.75 7.57 4.81
N ARG A 147 -16.17 6.58 5.52
CA ARG A 147 -15.06 5.80 4.94
C ARG A 147 -15.40 4.71 3.93
N ILE A 148 -16.67 4.53 3.57
CA ILE A 148 -17.09 3.62 2.51
C ILE A 148 -17.90 4.42 1.50
N THR A 149 -17.21 5.17 0.66
CA THR A 149 -17.81 5.74 -0.54
C THR A 149 -17.89 4.61 -1.58
N THR A 150 -19.10 4.09 -1.80
CA THR A 150 -19.37 3.15 -2.92
C THR A 150 -19.31 3.83 -4.29
N THR A 151 -19.12 5.14 -4.31
CA THR A 151 -18.92 5.95 -5.49
C THR A 151 -17.48 6.46 -5.47
N PRO A 152 -16.71 6.24 -6.55
CA PRO A 152 -15.37 6.81 -6.66
C PRO A 152 -15.38 8.33 -6.45
N ASP A 153 -14.33 8.85 -5.81
CA ASP A 153 -14.08 10.28 -5.68
C ASP A 153 -13.90 10.92 -7.08
N GLU A 154 -13.81 12.26 -7.17
CA GLU A 154 -13.67 12.98 -8.45
C GLU A 154 -12.48 12.50 -9.32
N ASP A 155 -11.47 11.87 -8.72
CA ASP A 155 -10.32 11.31 -9.42
C ASP A 155 -10.37 9.78 -9.60
N GLY A 156 -11.53 9.17 -9.34
CA GLY A 156 -11.76 7.74 -9.54
C GLY A 156 -11.22 6.85 -8.42
N PHE A 157 -10.75 7.41 -7.30
CA PHE A 157 -10.38 6.60 -6.14
C PHE A 157 -11.61 6.11 -5.38
N GLU A 158 -11.68 4.81 -5.12
CA GLU A 158 -12.74 4.19 -4.34
C GLU A 158 -12.18 3.62 -3.02
N SER A 159 -12.74 4.09 -1.90
CA SER A 159 -12.43 3.55 -0.58
C SER A 159 -13.25 2.28 -0.34
N ARG A 160 -12.56 1.17 -0.07
CA ARG A 160 -13.16 -0.15 0.13
C ARG A 160 -12.52 -0.91 1.28
N CYS A 161 -13.34 -1.73 1.92
CA CYS A 161 -12.93 -2.66 2.96
C CYS A 161 -13.13 -4.11 2.50
N VAL A 162 -12.13 -4.95 2.70
CA VAL A 162 -12.15 -6.39 2.42
C VAL A 162 -12.03 -7.19 3.71
N GLU A 163 -12.41 -8.46 3.66
CA GLU A 163 -12.22 -9.37 4.79
C GLU A 163 -10.74 -9.52 5.15
N SER A 164 -10.47 -9.65 6.44
CA SER A 164 -9.14 -9.86 7.00
C SER A 164 -9.08 -11.24 7.64
N GLU A 165 -7.90 -11.85 7.66
CA GLU A 165 -7.63 -13.08 8.41
C GLU A 165 -7.78 -12.89 9.93
N ARG A 166 -7.82 -11.63 10.39
CA ARG A 166 -8.02 -11.28 11.79
C ARG A 166 -9.49 -11.32 12.17
N VAL A 167 -9.80 -12.16 13.15
CA VAL A 167 -11.13 -12.28 13.74
C VAL A 167 -11.63 -10.91 14.19
N GLY A 168 -12.78 -10.49 13.66
CA GLY A 168 -13.43 -9.24 14.03
C GLY A 168 -12.83 -7.97 13.41
N LYS A 169 -11.91 -8.09 12.44
CA LYS A 169 -11.33 -6.94 11.71
C LYS A 169 -11.62 -7.03 10.21
N CYS A 170 -11.68 -5.88 9.54
CA CYS A 170 -11.57 -5.74 8.08
C CYS A 170 -10.22 -5.08 7.72
N LEU A 171 -9.82 -5.16 6.45
CA LEU A 171 -8.75 -4.36 5.88
C LEU A 171 -9.34 -3.30 4.95
N CYS A 172 -9.15 -2.02 5.27
CA CYS A 172 -9.67 -0.90 4.49
C CYS A 172 -8.53 -0.16 3.79
N ASN A 173 -8.62 0.06 2.48
CA ASN A 173 -7.57 0.77 1.76
C ASN A 173 -7.57 2.27 2.11
N SER A 174 -6.40 2.86 1.98
CA SER A 174 -6.26 4.31 1.81
C SER A 174 -5.83 4.62 0.40
N ARG A 175 -6.01 5.90 0.08
CA ARG A 175 -5.54 6.49 -1.16
C ARG A 175 -4.04 6.19 -1.32
N PRO A 176 -3.60 5.65 -2.47
CA PRO A 176 -2.22 5.22 -2.65
C PRO A 176 -1.26 6.41 -2.76
N HIS A 177 0.00 6.16 -2.41
CA HIS A 177 1.11 7.06 -2.66
C HIS A 177 1.98 6.52 -3.79
N TYR A 178 2.82 7.39 -4.36
CA TYR A 178 3.67 7.05 -5.49
C TYR A 178 5.10 7.49 -5.21
N LYS A 179 6.09 6.72 -5.69
CA LYS A 179 7.51 7.02 -5.54
C LYS A 179 8.26 6.83 -6.86
N VAL A 180 9.20 7.72 -7.15
CA VAL A 180 10.22 7.52 -8.19
C VAL A 180 11.50 7.10 -7.49
N LEU A 181 11.99 5.92 -7.83
CA LEU A 181 13.27 5.40 -7.39
C LEU A 181 14.29 5.52 -8.52
N ALA A 182 15.53 5.84 -8.19
CA ALA A 182 16.64 5.89 -9.14
C ALA A 182 17.82 5.10 -8.61
N ASN A 183 18.55 4.42 -9.49
CA ASN A 183 19.82 3.82 -9.11
C ASN A 183 20.84 4.92 -8.73
N ASP A 184 21.87 4.56 -7.96
CA ASP A 184 22.88 5.51 -7.45
C ASP A 184 23.68 6.22 -8.56
N SER A 185 23.81 5.58 -9.72
CA SER A 185 24.53 6.09 -10.89
C SER A 185 23.68 6.96 -11.84
N ALA A 186 22.37 7.05 -11.63
CA ALA A 186 21.45 7.66 -12.59
C ALA A 186 21.66 9.18 -12.67
N THR A 187 21.61 9.70 -13.89
CA THR A 187 21.58 11.13 -14.19
C THR A 187 20.12 11.62 -14.28
N GLU A 188 19.90 12.93 -14.31
CA GLU A 188 18.53 13.45 -14.48
C GLU A 188 17.91 13.07 -15.83
N GLU A 189 18.73 12.91 -16.88
CA GLU A 189 18.27 12.48 -18.22
C GLU A 189 17.71 11.06 -18.18
N ASP A 190 18.37 10.16 -17.42
CA ASP A 190 17.95 8.76 -17.24
C ASP A 190 16.57 8.61 -16.59
N LEU A 191 16.07 9.65 -15.90
CA LEU A 191 14.82 9.62 -15.16
C LEU A 191 13.60 10.05 -15.98
N THR A 192 13.80 10.52 -17.22
CA THR A 192 12.75 11.12 -18.05
C THR A 192 11.52 10.22 -18.15
N ASP A 193 11.71 8.95 -18.50
CA ASP A 193 10.61 8.00 -18.68
C ASP A 193 9.90 7.68 -17.36
N CYS A 194 10.63 7.51 -16.27
CA CYS A 194 10.04 7.27 -14.96
C CYS A 194 9.27 8.48 -14.45
N ILE A 195 9.76 9.71 -14.68
CA ILE A 195 9.04 10.93 -14.31
C ILE A 195 7.74 11.04 -15.11
N ASN A 196 7.76 10.70 -16.39
CA ASN A 196 6.56 10.67 -17.24
C ASN A 196 5.55 9.63 -16.72
N ALA A 197 5.98 8.39 -16.50
CA ALA A 197 5.13 7.33 -15.95
C ALA A 197 4.57 7.68 -14.57
N TYR A 198 5.39 8.28 -13.70
CA TYR A 198 4.98 8.76 -12.38
C TYR A 198 3.90 9.85 -12.46
N ASN A 199 4.09 10.84 -13.32
CA ASN A 199 3.11 11.92 -13.50
C ASN A 199 1.80 11.43 -14.10
N GLN A 200 1.85 10.49 -15.04
CA GLN A 200 0.66 9.85 -15.59
C GLN A 200 -0.09 9.04 -14.52
N THR A 201 0.63 8.26 -13.72
CA THR A 201 0.04 7.34 -12.74
C THR A 201 -0.53 8.07 -11.53
N ARG A 202 0.20 9.06 -10.98
CA ARG A 202 -0.26 9.80 -9.79
C ARG A 202 -1.42 10.74 -10.09
N GLY A 203 -1.62 11.15 -11.34
CA GLY A 203 -2.62 12.15 -11.70
C GLY A 203 -2.35 13.53 -11.08
N LYS A 204 -3.42 14.31 -10.84
CA LYS A 204 -3.32 15.73 -10.47
C LYS A 204 -3.50 16.03 -8.98
N LEU A 205 -4.07 15.13 -8.18
CA LEU A 205 -4.49 15.43 -6.81
C LEU A 205 -3.36 15.42 -5.78
N PHE A 206 -2.23 14.79 -6.08
CA PHE A 206 -1.18 14.60 -5.10
C PHE A 206 -0.10 15.67 -5.21
N LYS A 207 0.17 16.33 -4.08
CA LYS A 207 1.40 17.11 -3.91
C LYS A 207 2.58 16.14 -4.00
N SER A 208 3.48 16.40 -4.94
CA SER A 208 4.72 15.65 -5.12
C SER A 208 5.88 16.45 -4.56
N VAL A 209 6.79 15.78 -3.86
CA VAL A 209 7.98 16.41 -3.27
C VAL A 209 9.24 15.75 -3.81
N LYS A 210 10.25 16.56 -4.17
CA LYS A 210 11.58 16.09 -4.52
C LYS A 210 12.35 15.82 -3.22
N VAL A 211 12.66 14.56 -2.97
CA VAL A 211 13.32 14.09 -1.74
C VAL A 211 14.84 14.10 -1.89
N TYR A 212 15.30 13.73 -3.08
CA TYR A 212 16.71 13.72 -3.41
C TYR A 212 17.19 15.12 -3.81
N LYS A 213 18.27 15.56 -3.18
CA LYS A 213 18.97 16.82 -3.43
C LYS A 213 20.44 16.54 -3.73
N PRO A 214 21.17 17.43 -4.42
CA PRO A 214 22.59 17.21 -4.76
C PRO A 214 23.47 16.89 -3.54
N GLU A 215 23.18 17.49 -2.38
CA GLU A 215 23.90 17.21 -1.13
C GLU A 215 23.76 15.77 -0.63
N CYS A 216 22.73 15.03 -1.04
CA CYS A 216 22.48 13.66 -0.62
C CYS A 216 23.57 12.69 -1.10
N LYS A 217 24.30 12.99 -2.18
CA LYS A 217 25.39 12.13 -2.67
C LYS A 217 26.50 11.89 -1.64
N ASN A 218 26.65 12.81 -0.68
CA ASN A 218 27.67 12.75 0.35
C ASN A 218 27.16 12.10 1.65
N THR A 219 25.95 11.52 1.64
CA THR A 219 25.28 10.88 2.78
C THR A 219 25.27 9.36 2.61
#